data_AF-A0A2W4KAJ7-F1
#
_entry.id   AF-A0A2W4KAJ7-F1
#
_cell.length_a   1.000
_cell.length_b   1.000
_cell.length_c   1.000
_cell.angle_alpha   90.00
_cell.angle_beta   90.00
_cell.angle_gamma   90.00
#
_symmetry.space_group_name_H-M   'P 1'
#
loop_
_entity.id
_entity.type
_entity.pdbx_description
1 polymer ?
#
loop_
_entity_poly.entity_id
_entity_poly.type
_entity_poly.pdbx_seq_one_letter_code
_entity_poly.pdbx_strand_id
1 'polypeptide(L)'
;MRGDGTVTLMVAHGSSRHKLSERRLNKVQTELRHLPEFLTAEEFFKLMRIGRNTGYEALRRGDFPSIRVGRRLLIPRAAIERLVQEAVEGS
;
A
#
# COMPACT_ATOMS: atom_id res chain seq x y z
N MET A 1 10.35 -24.62 -5.19
CA MET A 1 9.09 -23.88 -5.45
C MET A 1 8.70 -23.26 -4.12
N ARG A 2 8.71 -21.92 -4.03
CA ARG A 2 8.55 -21.20 -2.76
C ARG A 2 7.09 -21.31 -2.32
N GLY A 3 6.88 -21.79 -1.09
CA GLY A 3 5.57 -21.85 -0.47
C GLY A 3 5.17 -20.48 0.03
N ASP A 4 4.02 -20.02 -0.44
CA ASP A 4 3.39 -18.79 0.00
C ASP A 4 2.93 -18.97 1.45
N GLY A 5 3.65 -18.32 2.37
CA GLY A 5 3.35 -18.30 3.79
C GLY A 5 1.98 -17.71 4.03
N THR A 6 0.97 -18.58 4.02
CA THR A 6 -0.39 -18.24 4.43
C THR A 6 -0.35 -18.03 5.93
N VAL A 7 -0.46 -16.77 6.34
CA VAL A 7 -0.54 -16.35 7.74
C VAL A 7 -1.72 -17.07 8.37
N THR A 8 -1.40 -18.12 9.13
CA THR A 8 -2.33 -18.81 10.03
C THR A 8 -2.57 -17.86 11.19
N LEU A 9 -3.52 -16.94 11.03
CA LEU A 9 -4.06 -16.17 12.15
C LEU A 9 -4.91 -17.13 12.98
N MET A 10 -4.20 -17.73 13.93
CA MET A 10 -4.69 -18.43 15.10
C MET A 10 -5.88 -17.66 15.69
N VAL A 11 -7.08 -18.20 15.48
CA VAL A 11 -8.32 -17.79 16.14
C VAL A 11 -8.20 -18.16 17.62
N ALA A 12 -7.61 -17.26 18.41
CA ALA A 12 -7.64 -17.36 19.86
C ALA A 12 -9.02 -16.90 20.36
N HIS A 13 -9.84 -17.88 20.72
CA HIS A 13 -10.91 -17.84 21.71
C HIS A 13 -11.72 -16.54 21.86
N GLY A 14 -12.96 -16.61 21.39
CA GLY A 14 -14.07 -15.88 21.98
C GLY A 14 -14.56 -14.66 21.19
N SER A 15 -15.89 -14.63 21.01
CA SER A 15 -16.71 -13.47 20.65
C SER A 15 -17.05 -13.28 19.17
N SER A 16 -18.27 -13.71 18.87
CA SER A 16 -19.06 -13.67 17.64
C SER A 16 -19.34 -12.26 17.05
N ARG A 17 -18.34 -11.36 16.96
CA ARG A 17 -18.59 -9.95 16.53
C ARG A 17 -17.81 -9.42 15.32
N HIS A 18 -16.95 -10.21 14.66
CA HIS A 18 -15.98 -9.63 13.72
C HIS A 18 -16.11 -10.05 12.23
N LYS A 19 -17.33 -10.18 11.68
CA LYS A 19 -17.49 -10.43 10.22
C LYS A 19 -17.32 -9.18 9.33
N LEU A 20 -17.23 -7.96 9.90
CA LEU A 20 -17.06 -6.72 9.13
C LEU A 20 -15.60 -6.36 8.81
N SER A 21 -14.61 -6.86 9.57
CA SER A 21 -13.19 -6.55 9.33
C SER A 21 -12.62 -7.28 8.12
N GLU A 22 -13.06 -8.52 7.86
CA GLU A 22 -12.58 -9.34 6.73
C GLU A 22 -12.96 -8.75 5.37
N ARG A 23 -14.17 -8.17 5.24
CA ARG A 23 -14.63 -7.59 3.97
C ARG A 23 -13.84 -6.34 3.55
N ARG A 24 -13.42 -5.52 4.52
CA ARG A 24 -12.65 -4.30 4.23
C ARG A 24 -11.23 -4.64 3.77
N LEU A 25 -10.59 -5.60 4.43
CA LEU A 25 -9.22 -6.02 4.11
C LEU A 25 -9.14 -6.71 2.74
N ASN A 26 -10.12 -7.56 2.42
CA ASN A 26 -10.20 -8.20 1.10
C ASN A 26 -10.41 -7.19 -0.04
N LYS A 27 -11.13 -6.10 0.22
CA LYS A 27 -11.34 -5.05 -0.79
C LYS A 27 -10.04 -4.28 -1.09
N VAL A 28 -9.29 -3.89 -0.06
CA VAL A 28 -8.00 -3.18 -0.25
C VAL A 28 -7.01 -4.05 -1.03
N GLN A 29 -6.90 -5.33 -0.71
CA GLN A 29 -6.02 -6.25 -1.46
C GLN A 29 -6.41 -6.38 -2.94
N THR A 30 -7.70 -6.30 -3.27
CA THR A 30 -8.17 -6.48 -4.66
C THR A 30 -7.92 -5.24 -5.51
N GLU A 31 -8.03 -4.04 -4.93
CA GLU A 31 -7.78 -2.78 -5.64
C GLU A 31 -6.28 -2.57 -5.95
N LEU A 32 -5.38 -3.00 -5.06
CA LEU A 32 -3.93 -2.88 -5.27
C LEU A 32 -3.40 -3.77 -6.39
N ARG A 33 -4.06 -4.90 -6.70
CA ARG A 33 -3.64 -5.84 -7.76
C ARG A 33 -3.89 -5.31 -9.18
N HIS A 34 -4.75 -4.30 -9.33
CA HIS A 34 -5.06 -3.68 -10.63
C HIS A 34 -4.30 -2.37 -10.86
N LEU A 35 -3.50 -1.92 -9.89
CA LEU A 35 -2.64 -0.76 -10.08
C LEU A 35 -1.51 -1.11 -11.07
N PRO A 36 -1.14 -0.18 -11.95
CA PRO A 36 0.07 -0.34 -12.76
C PRO A 36 1.29 -0.56 -11.86
N GLU A 37 2.28 -1.30 -12.35
CA GLU A 37 3.51 -1.58 -11.60
C GLU A 37 4.21 -0.31 -11.11
N PHE A 38 4.04 0.78 -11.86
CA PHE A 38 4.54 2.11 -11.55
C PHE A 38 3.40 3.12 -11.62
N LEU A 39 3.27 3.92 -10.57
CA LEU A 39 2.36 5.04 -10.51
C LEU A 39 3.11 6.32 -10.89
N THR A 40 2.45 7.21 -11.62
CA THR A 40 2.89 8.61 -11.72
C THR A 40 2.73 9.32 -10.38
N ALA A 41 3.45 10.44 -10.20
CA ALA A 41 3.29 11.29 -9.02
C ALA A 41 1.82 11.68 -8.77
N GLU A 42 1.06 12.00 -9.83
CA GLU A 42 -0.35 12.37 -9.68
C GLU A 42 -1.24 11.21 -9.23
N GLU A 43 -1.03 10.02 -9.78
CA GLU A 43 -1.76 8.81 -9.37
C GLU A 43 -1.45 8.48 -7.92
N PHE A 44 -0.17 8.58 -7.53
CA PHE A 44 0.25 8.39 -6.15
C PHE A 44 -0.41 9.39 -5.19
N PHE A 45 -0.49 10.67 -5.54
CA PHE A 45 -1.15 11.67 -4.68
C PHE A 45 -2.63 11.40 -4.51
N LYS A 46 -3.32 11.01 -5.59
CA LYS A 46 -4.73 10.61 -5.55
C LYS A 46 -4.93 9.37 -4.68
N LEU A 47 -4.06 8.36 -4.82
CA LEU A 47 -4.09 7.14 -4.01
C LEU A 47 -3.92 7.46 -2.53
N MET A 48 -2.95 8.29 -2.18
CA MET A 48 -2.64 8.69 -0.80
C MET A 48 -3.61 9.76 -0.25
N ARG A 49 -4.51 10.30 -1.08
CA ARG A 49 -5.45 11.39 -0.73
C ARG A 49 -4.75 12.64 -0.19
N ILE A 50 -3.61 12.98 -0.78
CA ILE A 50 -2.82 14.18 -0.44
C ILE A 50 -2.79 15.18 -1.58
N GLY A 51 -2.63 16.46 -1.25
CA GLY A 51 -2.42 17.51 -2.26
C GLY A 51 -1.08 17.38 -2.97
N ARG A 52 -0.98 17.92 -4.19
CA ARG A 52 0.26 17.90 -4.99
C ARG A 52 1.46 18.45 -4.24
N ASN A 53 1.30 19.56 -3.52
CA ASN A 53 2.39 20.20 -2.79
C ASN A 53 2.96 19.26 -1.70
N THR A 54 2.08 18.75 -0.82
CA THR A 54 2.44 17.78 0.22
C THR A 54 3.09 16.52 -0.36
N GLY A 55 2.54 16.02 -1.47
CA GLY A 55 3.06 14.83 -2.13
C GLY A 55 4.45 15.03 -2.74
N TYR A 56 4.68 16.16 -3.42
CA TYR A 56 6.02 16.47 -3.95
C TYR A 56 7.03 16.70 -2.83
N GLU A 57 6.64 17.38 -1.75
CA GLU A 57 7.50 17.54 -0.57
C GLU A 57 7.87 16.18 0.04
N ALA A 58 6.91 15.26 0.21
CA ALA A 58 7.18 13.92 0.72
C ALA A 58 8.12 13.11 -0.19
N LEU A 59 7.92 13.18 -1.51
CA LEU A 59 8.80 12.53 -2.48
C LEU A 59 10.21 13.16 -2.48
N ARG A 60 10.31 14.47 -2.28
CA ARG A 60 11.57 15.20 -2.18
C ARG A 60 12.33 14.89 -0.89
N ARG A 61 11.61 14.73 0.22
CA ARG A 61 12.18 14.30 1.52
C ARG A 61 12.68 12.85 1.50
N GLY A 62 12.18 12.05 0.56
CA GLY A 62 12.52 10.63 0.46
C GLY A 62 11.65 9.73 1.34
N ASP A 63 10.51 10.23 1.82
CA ASP A 63 9.54 9.44 2.61
C ASP A 63 8.96 8.27 1.80
N PHE A 64 8.99 8.39 0.47
CA PHE A 64 8.50 7.39 -0.47
C PHE A 64 9.54 7.10 -1.56
N PRO A 65 9.83 5.82 -1.85
CA PRO A 65 10.71 5.44 -2.95
C PRO A 65 10.16 5.91 -4.29
N SER A 66 10.98 6.60 -5.09
CA SER A 66 10.61 7.05 -6.42
C SER A 66 11.77 6.93 -7.41
N ILE A 67 11.45 6.72 -8.68
CA ILE A 67 12.37 6.58 -9.79
C ILE A 67 12.07 7.69 -10.78
N ARG A 68 13.10 8.46 -11.13
CA ARG A 68 12.98 9.50 -12.16
C ARG A 68 13.44 8.95 -13.50
N VAL A 69 12.52 8.90 -14.46
CA VAL A 69 12.79 8.46 -15.84
C VAL A 69 12.54 9.64 -16.78
N GLY A 70 13.62 10.27 -17.21
CA GLY A 70 13.58 11.52 -17.98
C GLY A 70 12.84 12.62 -17.22
N ARG A 71 11.67 13.04 -17.75
CA ARG A 71 10.82 14.07 -17.12
C ARG A 71 9.73 13.51 -16.20
N ARG A 72 9.57 12.18 -16.15
CA ARG A 72 8.52 11.52 -15.38
C ARG A 72 9.07 11.06 -14.03
N LEU A 73 8.24 11.19 -13.00
CA LEU A 73 8.49 10.65 -11.67
C LEU A 73 7.56 9.46 -11.46
N LEU A 74 8.14 8.29 -11.23
CA LEU A 74 7.46 7.01 -11.09
C LEU A 74 7.63 6.48 -9.68
N ILE A 75 6.55 5.97 -9.10
CA ILE A 75 6.52 5.37 -7.76
C ILE A 75 6.22 3.89 -7.95
N PRO A 76 7.14 2.97 -7.57
CA PRO A 76 6.91 1.54 -7.68
C PRO A 76 5.76 1.10 -6.76
N ARG A 77 4.80 0.33 -7.29
CA ARG A 77 3.69 -0.25 -6.52
C ARG A 77 4.18 -1.05 -5.31
N ALA A 78 5.22 -1.87 -5.51
CA ALA A 78 5.82 -2.69 -4.46
C ALA A 78 6.39 -1.86 -3.29
N ALA A 79 6.83 -0.62 -3.55
CA ALA A 79 7.29 0.28 -2.50
C ALA A 79 6.12 0.76 -1.62
N ILE A 80 4.99 1.07 -2.25
CA ILE A 80 3.76 1.46 -1.55
C ILE A 80 3.23 0.29 -0.71
N GLU A 81 3.18 -0.91 -1.28
CA GLU A 81 2.74 -2.12 -0.58
C GLU A 81 3.57 -2.37 0.69
N ARG A 82 4.90 -2.26 0.60
CA ARG A 82 5.80 -2.41 1.74
C ARG A 82 5.52 -1.39 2.84
N LEU A 83 5.41 -0.11 2.49
CA LEU A 83 5.14 0.94 3.47
C LEU A 83 3.78 0.74 4.18
N VAL A 84 2.75 0.33 3.43
CA VAL A 84 1.44 0.04 4.01
C VAL A 84 1.53 -1.17 4.94
N GLN A 85 2.25 -2.22 4.54
CA GLN A 85 2.43 -3.41 5.36
C GLN A 85 3.16 -3.08 6.66
N GLU A 86 4.27 -2.35 6.59
CA GLU A 86 5.03 -1.88 7.77
C GLU A 86 4.16 -1.03 8.71
N ALA A 87 3.31 -0.15 8.17
CA ALA A 87 2.41 0.67 8.97
C ALA A 87 1.30 -0.14 9.68
N VAL A 88 0.83 -1.23 9.07
CA VAL A 88 -0.19 -2.11 9.65
C VAL A 88 0.40 -3.08 10.67
N GLU A 89 1.60 -3.60 10.43
CA GLU A 89 2.28 -4.55 11.32
C GLU A 89 2.91 -3.86 12.56
N GLY A 90 3.24 -2.58 12.46
CA GLY A 90 3.76 -1.78 13.56
C GLY A 90 2.71 -1.26 14.57
N SER A 91 1.45 -1.72 14.50
CA SER A 91 0.33 -1.30 15.36
C SER A 91 -0.25 -2.43 16.21
#